data_AF-F8NDG5-F1
#
_entry.id   AF-F8NDG5-F1
#
_cell.length_a   1.000
_cell.length_b   1.000
_cell.length_c   1.000
_cell.angle_alpha   90.00
_cell.angle_beta   90.00
_cell.angle_gamma   90.00
#
_symmetry.space_group_name_H-M   'P 1'
#
loop_
_entity.id
_entity.type
_entity.pdbx_description
1 polymer ?
#
loop_
_entity_poly.entity_id
_entity_poly.type
_entity_poly.pdbx_seq_one_letter_code
_entity_poly.pdbx_strand_id
1 'polypeptide(L)' 'IPVYNVDGTLNAGGCIWKMTHYTYQQIEAGGRNAMCKCLITRLGGEDILLGYPWLHKVNPTIDW' A
#
# COMPACT_ATOMS: atom_id res chain seq x y z
N ILE A 1 -6.73 13.30 4.49
CA ILE A 1 -7.06 13.24 3.06
C ILE A 1 -7.87 11.95 2.91
N PRO A 2 -9.01 11.96 2.20
CA PRO A 2 -9.77 10.74 1.95
C PRO A 2 -8.90 9.73 1.19
N VAL A 3 -9.01 8.46 1.56
CA VAL A 3 -8.33 7.36 0.87
C VAL A 3 -9.34 6.67 -0.02
N TYR A 4 -8.93 6.38 -1.25
CA TYR A 4 -9.72 5.65 -2.22
C TYR A 4 -9.03 4.33 -2.53
N ASN A 5 -9.82 3.29 -2.77
CA ASN A 5 -9.34 2.02 -3.28
C ASN A 5 -8.98 2.16 -4.77
N VAL A 6 -8.38 1.11 -5.34
CA VAL A 6 -7.97 1.10 -6.75
C VAL A 6 -9.17 1.26 -7.69
N ASP A 7 -10.33 0.73 -7.32
CA ASP A 7 -11.60 0.84 -8.06
C ASP A 7 -12.28 2.23 -7.95
N GLY A 8 -11.68 3.17 -7.22
CA GLY A 8 -12.21 4.52 -7.01
C GLY A 8 -13.26 4.64 -5.91
N THR A 9 -13.62 3.54 -5.22
CA THR A 9 -14.51 3.60 -4.06
C THR A 9 -13.80 4.19 -2.84
N LEU A 10 -14.56 4.79 -1.92
CA LEU A 10 -13.98 5.30 -0.68
C LEU A 10 -13.51 4.13 0.20
N ASN A 11 -12.28 4.20 0.68
CA ASN A 11 -11.74 3.19 1.57
C ASN A 11 -12.57 3.11 2.86
N ALA A 12 -12.91 1.89 3.31
CA ALA A 12 -13.76 1.70 4.49
C ALA A 12 -13.09 2.13 5.81
N GLY A 13 -11.76 2.23 5.85
CA GLY A 13 -11.02 2.84 6.96
C GLY A 13 -11.03 4.36 6.95
N GLY A 14 -11.60 4.98 5.92
CA GLY A 14 -11.80 6.42 5.82
C GLY A 14 -10.54 7.19 5.43
N CYS A 15 -10.26 8.27 6.15
CA CYS A 15 -9.17 9.19 5.82
C CYS A 15 -7.84 8.76 6.45
N ILE A 16 -6.72 9.19 5.86
CA ILE A 16 -5.36 8.89 6.35
C ILE A 16 -5.18 9.20 7.84
N TRP A 17 -5.69 10.33 8.33
CA TRP A 17 -5.56 10.72 9.75
C TRP A 17 -6.33 9.82 10.73
N LYS A 18 -7.25 8.97 10.24
CA LYS A 18 -7.93 7.96 11.05
C LYS A 18 -7.16 6.63 11.11
N MET A 19 -6.14 6.45 10.27
CA MET A 19 -5.30 5.25 10.25
C MET A 19 -4.19 5.39 11.29
N THR A 20 -4.38 4.80 12.45
CA THR A 20 -3.44 4.90 13.60
C THR A 20 -2.50 3.70 13.72
N HIS A 21 -2.83 2.59 13.06
CA HIS A 21 -2.09 1.34 13.16
C HIS A 21 -1.24 1.11 11.91
N TYR A 22 -0.09 0.47 12.12
CA TYR A 22 0.81 0.08 11.04
C TYR A 22 1.49 -1.24 11.39
N THR A 23 2.02 -1.90 10.37
CA THR A 23 2.89 -3.06 10.49
C THR A 23 4.09 -2.92 9.56
N TYR A 24 5.14 -3.69 9.81
CA TYR A 24 6.25 -3.83 8.88
C TYR A 24 6.10 -5.14 8.13
N GLN A 25 6.19 -5.08 6.80
CA GLN A 25 6.15 -6.24 5.93
C GLN A 25 7.38 -6.31 5.06
N GLN A 26 7.95 -7.50 4.94
CA GLN A 26 9.00 -7.77 3.99
C GLN A 26 8.36 -8.09 2.64
N ILE A 27 8.63 -7.26 1.63
CA ILE A 27 8.01 -7.38 0.31
C ILE A 27 9.07 -7.76 -0.71
N GLU A 28 8.84 -8.86 -1.40
CA GLU A 28 9.61 -9.26 -2.58
C GLU A 28 8.85 -8.87 -3.85
N ALA A 29 9.48 -8.07 -4.71
CA ALA A 29 8.93 -7.64 -5.98
C ALA A 29 10.04 -7.50 -7.02
N GLY A 30 9.89 -8.16 -8.18
CA GLY A 30 10.81 -7.98 -9.32
C GLY A 30 12.28 -8.24 -8.99
N GLY A 31 12.57 -9.26 -8.18
CA GLY A 31 13.93 -9.60 -7.72
C GLY A 31 14.49 -8.67 -6.64
N ARG A 32 13.68 -7.76 -6.08
CA ARG A 32 14.08 -6.88 -4.98
C ARG A 32 13.29 -7.20 -3.73
N ASN A 33 13.97 -7.17 -2.59
CA ASN A 33 13.35 -7.38 -1.29
C ASN A 33 13.48 -6.10 -0.45
N ALA A 34 12.36 -5.58 0.07
CA ALA A 34 12.34 -4.34 0.82
C ALA A 34 11.38 -4.43 2.02
N MET A 35 11.85 -3.94 3.18
CA MET A 35 10.99 -3.73 4.33
C MET A 35 10.10 -2.50 4.11
N CYS A 36 8.79 -2.68 4.24
CA CYS A 36 7.79 -1.65 4.03
C CYS A 36 6.98 -1.41 5.30
N LYS A 37 6.79 -0.14 5.66
CA LYS A 37 5.83 0.25 6.71
C LYS A 37 4.46 0.41 6.07
N CYS A 38 3.56 -0.52 6.33
CA CYS A 38 2.21 -0.54 5.80
C CYS A 38 1.23 0.00 6.83
N LEU A 39 0.38 0.95 6.43
CA LEU A 39 -0.76 1.37 7.25
C LEU A 39 -1.84 0.30 7.21
N ILE A 40 -2.44 -0.01 8.36
CA ILE A 40 -3.51 -1.01 8.43
C ILE A 40 -4.84 -0.31 8.17
N THR A 41 -5.53 -0.74 7.12
CA THR A 41 -6.86 -0.27 6.78
C THR A 41 -7.71 -1.37 6.13
N ARG A 42 -9.02 -1.15 6.06
CA ARG A 42 -9.94 -2.03 5.32
C ARG A 42 -9.90 -1.68 3.84
N LEU A 43 -9.04 -2.36 3.09
CA LEU A 43 -8.83 -2.17 1.64
C LEU A 43 -9.95 -2.76 0.77
N GLY A 44 -10.79 -3.65 1.31
CA GLY A 44 -11.84 -4.30 0.53
C GLY A 44 -11.30 -5.57 -0.12
N GLY A 45 -11.03 -5.54 -1.43
CA GLY A 45 -10.57 -6.70 -2.19
C GLY A 45 -9.07 -7.00 -2.07
N GLU A 46 -8.27 -5.99 -1.77
CA GLU A 46 -6.82 -6.06 -1.93
C GLU A 46 -6.14 -6.28 -0.58
N ASP A 47 -5.12 -7.13 -0.53
CA ASP A 47 -4.38 -7.39 0.71
C ASP A 47 -3.40 -6.26 1.05
N ILE A 48 -2.71 -5.72 0.03
CA ILE A 48 -1.70 -4.67 0.17
C ILE A 48 -1.82 -3.71 -1.01
N LEU A 49 -1.80 -2.40 -0.73
CA LEU A 49 -1.75 -1.35 -1.73
C LEU A 49 -0.39 -0.63 -1.65
N LEU A 50 0.44 -0.77 -2.69
CA LEU A 50 1.72 -0.10 -2.81
C LEU A 50 1.61 1.08 -3.77
N GLY A 51 1.65 2.28 -3.21
CA GLY A 51 1.60 3.51 -4.00
C GLY A 51 2.92 3.85 -4.71
N TYR A 52 2.85 4.83 -5.59
CA TYR A 52 4.00 5.36 -6.34
C TYR A 52 5.25 5.68 -5.50
N PRO A 53 5.17 6.27 -4.28
CA PRO A 53 6.37 6.52 -3.48
C PRO A 53 7.16 5.26 -3.15
N TRP A 54 6.48 4.13 -2.93
CA TRP A 54 7.15 2.86 -2.71
C TRP A 54 7.78 2.32 -4.00
N LEU A 55 7.05 2.37 -5.11
CA LEU A 55 7.54 1.95 -6.43
C LEU A 55 8.78 2.72 -6.86
N HIS A 56 8.77 4.05 -6.70
CA HIS A 56 9.91 4.90 -7.03
C HIS A 56 11.13 4.61 -6.13
N LYS A 57 10.91 4.32 -4.85
CA LYS A 57 11.99 4.01 -3.90
C LYS A 57 12.61 2.63 -4.16
N VAL A 58 11.79 1.60 -4.34
CA VAL A 58 12.26 0.22 -4.49
C VAL A 58 12.67 -0.05 -5.94
N ASN A 59 12.03 0.61 -6.91
CA ASN A 59 12.24 0.47 -8.36
C ASN A 59 12.35 -1.00 -8.81
N PRO A 60 11.39 -1.88 -8.45
CA PRO A 60 11.43 -3.28 -8.85
C PRO A 60 11.27 -3.41 -10.37
N THR A 61 11.76 -4.53 -10.92
CA THR A 61 11.45 -4.88 -12.31
C THR A 61 9.98 -5.26 -12.40
N ILE A 62 9.20 -4.50 -13.18
CA ILE A 62 7.78 -4.76 -13.43
C ILE A 62 7.66 -5.24 -14.87
N ASP A 63 7.10 -6.43 -15.04
CA ASP A 63 6.64 -6.93 -16.33
C ASP A 63 5.16 -6.53 -16.46
N TRP A 64 4.87 -5.65 -17.42
CA TRP A 64 3.54 -5.05 -17.64
C TRP A 64 2.70 -5.91 -18.56
#